data_AF-A0A838DS80-F1
#
_entry.id   AF-A0A838DS80-F1
#
_cell.length_a   1.000
_cell.length_b   1.000
_cell.length_c   1.000
_cell.angle_alpha   90.00
_cell.angle_beta   90.00
_cell.angle_gamma   90.00
#
_symmetry.space_group_name_H-M   'P 1'
#
loop_
_entity.id
_entity.type
_entity.pdbx_description
1 polymer ?
#
loop_
_entity_poly.entity_id
_entity_poly.type
_entity_poly.pdbx_seq_one_letter_code
_entity_poly.pdbx_strand_id
1 'polypeptide(L)' 'MASATPEFKQQLKVAFEAIEVGQIFTFRRTFTQGDVALFCGVTGDYNPYHIDYLFLEESWFKRPIIPGLLTASMIT' A
#
# COMPACT_ATOMS: atom_id res chain seq x y z
N MET A 1 -15.89 -13.22 -4.46
CA MET A 1 -15.96 -14.30 -3.43
C MET A 1 -17.00 -15.38 -3.74
N ALA A 2 -18.03 -15.14 -4.56
CA ALA A 2 -18.99 -16.19 -4.92
C ALA A 2 -18.35 -17.43 -5.57
N SER A 3 -17.25 -17.24 -6.31
CA SER A 3 -16.45 -18.28 -6.98
C SER A 3 -15.37 -18.95 -6.12
N ALA A 4 -15.24 -18.60 -4.84
CA ALA A 4 -14.22 -19.20 -3.97
C ALA A 4 -14.58 -20.65 -3.63
N THR A 5 -13.58 -21.53 -3.58
CA THR A 5 -13.79 -22.95 -3.27
C THR A 5 -14.26 -23.14 -1.82
N PRO A 6 -14.99 -24.23 -1.51
CA PRO A 6 -15.41 -24.53 -0.14
C PRO A 6 -14.24 -24.59 0.85
N GLU A 7 -13.10 -25.13 0.43
CA GLU A 7 -11.90 -25.28 1.25
C GLU A 7 -11.32 -23.92 1.64
N PHE A 8 -11.23 -22.99 0.68
CA PHE A 8 -10.78 -21.63 0.95
C PHE A 8 -11.70 -20.92 1.94
N LYS A 9 -13.02 -21.07 1.79
CA LYS A 9 -14.00 -20.49 2.71
C LYS A 9 -13.84 -21.06 4.13
N GLN A 10 -13.59 -22.35 4.26
CA GLN A 10 -13.37 -23.00 5.55
C GLN A 10 -12.05 -22.53 6.21
N GLN A 11 -10.96 -22.43 5.45
CA GLN A 11 -9.69 -21.91 5.94
C GLN A 11 -9.82 -20.46 6.42
N LEU A 12 -10.52 -19.62 5.65
CA LEU A 12 -10.78 -18.23 6.02
C LEU A 12 -11.58 -18.14 7.32
N LYS A 13 -12.61 -18.98 7.48
CA LYS A 13 -13.41 -19.04 8.71
C LYS A 13 -12.54 -19.38 9.92
N VAL A 14 -11.72 -20.44 9.82
CA VAL A 14 -10.80 -20.85 10.88
C VAL A 14 -9.81 -19.73 11.22
N ALA A 15 -9.26 -19.04 10.22
CA ALA A 15 -8.34 -17.94 10.44
C ALA A 15 -9.00 -16.78 11.20
N PHE A 16 -10.24 -16.41 10.87
CA PHE A 16 -10.98 -15.37 11.59
C PHE A 16 -11.32 -15.77 13.03
N GLU A 17 -11.72 -17.03 13.25
CA GLU A 17 -12.04 -17.55 14.59
C GLU A 17 -10.80 -17.62 15.51
N ALA A 18 -9.59 -17.70 14.93
CA ALA A 18 -8.33 -17.77 15.66
C ALA A 18 -7.72 -16.40 16.04
N ILE A 19 -8.37 -15.28 15.69
CA ILE A 19 -7.87 -13.94 16.02
C ILE A 19 -8.24 -13.60 17.47
N GLU A 20 -7.25 -13.18 18.26
CA GLU A 20 -7.43 -12.81 19.66
C GLU A 20 -7.25 -11.30 19.90
N VAL A 21 -7.99 -10.75 20.88
CA VAL A 21 -7.85 -9.33 21.27
C VAL A 21 -6.45 -9.10 21.85
N GLY A 22 -5.77 -8.07 21.36
CA GLY A 22 -4.39 -7.76 21.76
C GLY A 22 -3.32 -8.45 20.91
N GLN A 23 -3.71 -9.27 19.93
CA GLN A 23 -2.78 -9.86 18.98
C GLN A 23 -2.11 -8.79 18.11
N ILE A 24 -0.80 -8.90 17.94
CA ILE A 24 0.01 -7.96 17.16
C ILE A 24 0.52 -8.67 15.90
N PHE A 25 0.36 -8.01 14.76
CA PHE A 25 0.94 -8.41 13.49
C PHE A 25 1.87 -7.33 12.99
N THR A 26 3.01 -7.72 12.41
CA THR A 26 3.94 -6.80 11.77
C THR A 26 4.08 -7.19 10.30
N PHE A 27 3.86 -6.24 9.41
CA PHE A 27 4.11 -6.39 7.99
C PHE A 27 5.07 -5.30 7.54
N ARG A 28 6.07 -5.68 6.74
CA ARG A 28 7.09 -4.77 6.24
C ARG A 28 7.28 -4.99 4.74
N ARG A 29 7.34 -3.88 4.02
CA ARG A 29 7.67 -3.84 2.60
C ARG A 29 8.55 -2.63 2.31
N THR A 30 9.49 -2.80 1.38
CA THR A 30 10.25 -1.68 0.82
C THR A 30 9.60 -1.25 -0.48
N PHE A 31 9.23 0.02 -0.59
CA PHE A 31 8.74 0.61 -1.84
C PHE A 31 9.89 1.05 -2.73
N THR A 32 9.71 0.87 -4.02
CA THR A 32 10.61 1.29 -5.08
C THR A 32 9.97 2.40 -5.92
N GLN A 33 10.76 3.03 -6.79
CA GLN A 33 10.21 3.99 -7.75
C GLN A 33 9.20 3.37 -8.71
N GLY A 34 9.32 2.07 -9.01
CA GLY A 34 8.33 1.35 -9.81
C GLY A 34 6.96 1.31 -9.15
N ASP A 35 6.92 1.15 -7.82
CA ASP A 35 5.66 1.16 -7.06
C ASP A 35 4.98 2.53 -7.09
N VAL A 36 5.76 3.59 -6.95
CA VAL A 36 5.28 4.98 -7.06
C VAL A 36 4.73 5.23 -8.46
N ALA A 37 5.47 4.87 -9.51
CA ALA A 37 5.05 5.06 -10.89
C ALA A 37 3.75 4.31 -11.21
N LEU A 38 3.62 3.05 -10.79
CA LEU A 38 2.39 2.27 -10.96
C LEU A 38 1.23 2.88 -10.19
N PHE A 39 1.44 3.29 -8.95
CA PHE A 39 0.39 3.90 -8.13
C PHE A 39 -0.11 5.21 -8.74
N CYS A 40 0.78 6.12 -9.11
CA CYS A 40 0.43 7.36 -9.79
C CYS A 40 -0.31 7.09 -11.11
N GLY A 41 0.16 6.11 -11.89
CA GLY A 41 -0.48 5.72 -13.16
C GLY A 41 -1.90 5.19 -13.01
N VAL A 42 -2.18 4.41 -11.96
CA VAL A 42 -3.52 3.84 -11.71
C VAL A 42 -4.46 4.86 -11.06
N THR A 43 -3.95 5.68 -10.14
CA THR A 43 -4.79 6.59 -9.34
C THR A 43 -4.95 7.97 -9.96
N GLY A 44 -4.02 8.40 -10.81
CA GLY A 44 -3.93 9.77 -11.31
C GLY A 44 -3.34 10.76 -10.29
N ASP A 45 -2.81 10.29 -9.16
CA ASP A 45 -2.11 11.14 -8.19
C ASP A 45 -0.72 11.51 -8.73
N TYR A 46 -0.68 12.54 -9.57
CA TYR A 46 0.54 13.09 -10.16
C TYR A 46 1.07 14.31 -9.40
N ASN A 47 0.87 14.34 -8.07
CA ASN A 47 1.44 15.40 -7.25
C ASN A 47 2.97 15.51 -7.49
N PRO A 48 3.52 16.70 -7.81
CA PRO A 48 4.92 16.86 -8.19
C PRO A 48 5.90 16.42 -7.09
N TYR A 49 5.46 16.35 -5.83
CA TYR A 49 6.25 15.77 -4.74
C TYR A 49 6.63 14.29 -4.93
N HIS A 50 5.96 13.57 -5.83
CA HIS A 50 6.19 12.15 -6.09
C HIS A 50 7.04 11.90 -7.34
N ILE A 51 7.00 12.81 -8.33
CA ILE A 51 7.45 12.50 -9.69
C ILE A 51 8.30 13.60 -10.38
N ASP A 52 8.29 14.84 -9.88
CA ASP A 52 8.93 15.97 -10.57
C ASP A 52 10.22 16.40 -9.86
N TYR A 53 11.37 16.00 -10.40
CA TYR A 53 12.67 16.32 -9.84
C TYR A 53 13.01 17.81 -9.87
N LEU A 54 12.53 18.57 -10.87
CA LEU A 54 12.81 20.00 -10.97
C LEU A 54 12.03 20.77 -9.90
N PHE A 55 10.75 20.45 -9.72
CA PHE A 55 9.97 20.98 -8.61
C PHE A 55 10.61 20.63 -7.26
N LEU A 56 11.12 19.39 -7.12
CA LEU A 56 11.68 18.91 -5.87
C LEU A 56 12.94 19.68 -5.45
N GLU A 57 13.78 20.11 -6.39
CA GLU A 57 14.99 20.93 -6.12
C GLU A 57 14.67 22.22 -5.36
N GLU A 58 13.49 22.80 -5.59
CA GLU A 58 13.03 24.02 -4.91
C GLU A 58 12.13 23.73 -3.70
N SER A 59 11.53 22.54 -3.64
CA SER A 59 10.63 22.11 -2.57
C SER A 59 11.30 21.91 -1.20
N TRP A 60 10.50 21.66 -0.16
CA TRP A 60 11.01 21.43 1.20
C TRP A 60 11.78 20.10 1.35
N PHE A 61 11.32 19.04 0.69
CA PHE A 61 11.89 17.70 0.90
C PHE A 61 13.18 17.46 0.10
N LYS A 62 13.42 18.22 -0.99
CA LYS A 62 14.60 18.10 -1.87
C LYS A 62 14.83 16.69 -2.44
N ARG A 63 13.83 15.83 -2.36
CA ARG A 63 13.82 14.44 -2.87
C ARG A 63 12.37 13.96 -2.99
N PRO A 64 12.10 12.94 -3.83
CA PRO A 64 10.76 12.38 -3.93
C PRO A 64 10.32 11.78 -2.59
N ILE A 65 9.06 12.02 -2.26
CA ILE A 65 8.35 11.31 -1.19
C ILE A 65 7.30 10.39 -1.82
N ILE A 66 6.91 9.32 -1.14
CA ILE A 66 5.90 8.38 -1.66
C ILE A 66 4.47 8.90 -1.45
N PRO A 67 3.50 8.55 -2.30
CA PRO A 67 2.09 8.88 -2.09
C PRO A 67 1.60 8.36 -0.73
N GLY A 68 0.92 9.22 0.04
CA GLY A 68 0.41 8.82 1.36
C GLY A 68 -0.54 7.62 1.25
N LEU A 69 -1.41 7.61 0.24
CA LEU A 69 -2.35 6.52 0.01
C LEU A 69 -1.68 5.21 -0.45
N LEU A 70 -0.48 5.25 -1.06
CA LEU A 70 0.30 4.04 -1.33
C LEU A 70 0.77 3.37 -0.02
N THR A 71 1.07 4.16 1.00
CA THR A 71 1.37 3.58 2.33
C THR A 71 0.11 3.09 3.04
N ALA A 72 -0.99 3.84 2.93
CA ALA A 72 -2.25 3.48 3.56
C ALA A 72 -2.84 2.18 2.98
N SER A 73 -2.61 1.88 1.70
CA SER A 73 -3.06 0.65 1.05
C SER A 73 -2.42 -0.63 1.61
N MET A 74 -1.43 -0.52 2.50
CA MET A 74 -0.83 -1.67 3.18
C MET A 74 -1.69 -2.19 4.36
N ILE A 75 -2.72 -1.44 4.75
CA ILE A 75 -3.57 -1.72 5.93
C ILE A 75 -4.97 -2.22 5.50
N THR A 76 -5.33 -2.06 4.22
CA THR A 76 -6.69 -2.29 3.69
C THR A 76 -6.90 -3.66 3.08
#